data_AF-A0A7V9NFS8-F1
#
_entry.id   AF-A0A7V9NFS8-F1
#
_cell.length_a   1.000
_cell.length_b   1.000
_cell.length_c   1.000
_cell.angle_alpha   90.00
_cell.angle_beta   90.00
_cell.angle_gamma   90.00
#
_symmetry.space_group_name_H-M   'P 1'
#
loop_
_entity.id
_entity.type
_entity.pdbx_description
1 polymer ?
#
loop_
_entity_poly.entity_id
_entity_poly.type
_entity_poly.pdbx_seq_one_letter_code
_entity_poly.pdbx_strand_id
1 'polypeptide(L)' 'MASDTSTGPVREADAPLDFIRSIILEDVKTGKHGGRVATRFPPEPNGYLHIGHAKSICLNFEAASELGGTC' A
#
# COMPACT_ATOMS: atom_id res chain seq x y z
N MET A 1 27.28 -20.54 -27.31
CA MET A 1 27.46 -19.23 -26.65
C MET A 1 26.27 -19.03 -25.74
N ALA A 2 26.46 -19.28 -24.44
CA ALA A 2 25.42 -19.08 -23.44
C ALA A 2 25.39 -17.59 -23.08
N SER A 3 24.38 -16.88 -23.56
CA SER A 3 24.10 -15.51 -23.14
C SER A 3 23.25 -15.56 -21.88
N ASP A 4 23.95 -15.44 -20.77
CA ASP A 4 23.55 -14.84 -19.50
C ASP A 4 22.22 -14.06 -19.52
N THR A 5 21.18 -14.63 -18.92
CA THR A 5 20.03 -13.87 -18.42
C THR A 5 20.17 -13.72 -16.91
N SER A 6 20.92 -12.70 -16.50
CA SER A 6 20.89 -12.14 -15.16
C SER A 6 19.45 -11.71 -14.81
N THR A 7 18.72 -12.60 -14.16
CA THR A 7 17.50 -12.22 -13.41
C THR A 7 17.98 -11.72 -12.06
N GLY A 8 18.35 -10.43 -12.01
CA GLY A 8 18.46 -9.73 -10.74
C GLY A 8 17.10 -9.70 -10.03
N PRO A 9 17.06 -9.57 -8.70
CA PRO A 9 15.79 -9.47 -7.99
C PRO A 9 15.07 -8.22 -8.49
N VAL A 10 13.86 -8.40 -9.02
CA VAL A 10 12.99 -7.29 -9.39
C VAL A 10 12.81 -6.44 -8.14
N ARG A 11 13.32 -5.21 -8.14
CA ARG A 11 13.03 -4.23 -7.09
C ARG A 11 11.54 -3.93 -7.18
N GLU A 12 10.82 -4.20 -6.10
CA GLU A 12 9.37 -4.04 -5.96
C GLU A 12 8.85 -2.62 -6.29
N ALA A 13 9.76 -1.65 -6.41
CA ALA A 13 9.50 -0.26 -6.80
C ALA A 13 8.92 -0.06 -8.22
N ASP A 14 9.04 -1.03 -9.13
CA ASP A 14 8.48 -0.96 -10.49
C ASP A 14 7.13 -1.68 -10.67
N ALA A 15 6.53 -2.19 -9.59
CA ALA A 15 5.20 -2.78 -9.67
C ALA A 15 4.15 -1.70 -9.95
N PRO A 16 3.16 -1.95 -10.83
CA PRO A 16 2.05 -1.02 -11.05
C PRO A 16 1.33 -0.72 -9.74
N LEU A 17 1.21 0.57 -9.39
CA LEU A 17 0.43 1.01 -8.25
C LEU A 17 -1.04 0.64 -8.43
N ASP A 18 -1.70 0.22 -7.35
CA ASP A 18 -3.16 0.12 -7.37
C ASP A 18 -3.80 1.53 -7.41
N PHE A 19 -5.10 1.56 -7.71
CA PHE A 19 -5.84 2.81 -7.86
C PHE A 19 -5.96 3.60 -6.55
N ILE A 20 -5.91 2.94 -5.38
CA ILE A 20 -6.00 3.61 -4.07
C ILE A 20 -4.72 4.40 -3.83
N ARG A 21 -3.55 3.77 -4.03
CA ARG A 21 -2.25 4.45 -3.94
C ARG A 21 -2.14 5.61 -4.93
N SER A 22 -2.64 5.43 -6.14
CA SER A 22 -2.68 6.48 -7.16
C SER A 22 -3.48 7.71 -6.70
N ILE A 23 -4.66 7.50 -6.10
CA ILE A 23 -5.49 8.57 -5.54
C ILE A 23 -4.80 9.26 -4.36
N ILE A 24 -4.21 8.49 -3.43
CA ILE A 24 -3.53 9.08 -2.27
C ILE A 24 -2.35 9.95 -2.72
N LEU A 25 -1.56 9.51 -3.70
CA LEU A 25 -0.44 10.29 -4.24
C LEU A 25 -0.90 11.60 -4.88
N GLU A 26 -2.03 11.59 -5.60
CA GLU A 26 -2.63 12.82 -6.15
C GLU A 26 -3.10 13.76 -5.03
N ASP A 27 -3.77 13.23 -4.01
CA ASP A 27 -4.25 14.01 -2.86
C ASP A 27 -3.08 14.60 -2.05
N VAL A 28 -1.96 13.87 -1.91
CA VAL A 28 -0.73 14.36 -1.28
C VAL A 28 -0.09 15.45 -2.14
N LYS A 29 0.01 15.24 -3.46
CA LYS A 29 0.59 16.21 -4.41
C LYS A 29 -0.20 17.52 -4.46
N THR A 30 -1.52 17.45 -4.41
CA THR A 30 -2.42 18.63 -4.39
C THR A 30 -2.54 19.26 -3.01
N GLY A 31 -1.98 18.64 -1.97
CA GLY A 31 -2.03 19.15 -0.60
C GLY A 31 -3.44 19.08 0.03
N LYS A 32 -4.36 18.30 -0.53
CA LYS A 32 -5.78 18.25 -0.13
C LYS A 32 -6.00 18.00 1.36
N HIS A 33 -5.16 17.17 1.98
CA HIS A 33 -5.21 16.84 3.41
C HIS A 33 -4.07 17.47 4.23
N GLY A 34 -3.44 18.51 3.71
CA GLY A 34 -2.24 19.11 4.29
C GLY A 34 -1.04 18.16 4.26
N GLY A 35 -0.98 17.30 3.23
CA GLY A 35 0.07 16.28 3.07
C GLY A 35 -0.04 15.07 4.02
N ARG A 36 -1.09 14.98 4.84
CA ARG A 36 -1.28 13.88 5.80
C ARG A 36 -2.03 12.70 5.18
N VAL A 37 -1.56 11.50 5.46
CA VAL A 37 -2.24 10.24 5.13
C VAL A 37 -2.66 9.55 6.44
N ALA A 38 -3.94 9.22 6.55
CA ALA A 38 -4.49 8.50 7.69
C ALA A 38 -5.47 7.43 7.19
N THR A 39 -5.10 6.17 7.34
CA THR A 39 -5.94 5.00 7.02
C THR A 39 -6.47 4.39 8.31
N ARG A 40 -7.28 3.33 8.22
CA ARG A 40 -7.77 2.59 9.39
C ARG A 40 -8.33 1.24 8.97
N PHE A 41 -8.08 0.21 9.78
CA PHE A 41 -8.72 -1.10 9.70
C PHE A 41 -9.72 -1.25 10.87
N PRO A 42 -11.04 -1.08 10.65
CA PRO A 42 -12.04 -1.09 11.73
C PRO A 42 -12.91 -2.36 11.70
N PRO A 43 -12.38 -3.56 12.05
CA PRO A 43 -13.20 -4.75 12.17
C PRO A 43 -14.15 -4.62 13.35
N GLU A 44 -15.34 -5.19 13.25
CA GLU A 44 -16.23 -5.31 14.40
C GLU A 44 -15.67 -6.35 15.38
N PRO A 45 -15.71 -6.09 16.71
CA PRO A 45 -15.16 -6.99 17.72
C PRO A 45 -16.11 -8.15 18.04
N ASN A 46 -16.73 -8.75 17.02
CA ASN A 46 -17.77 -9.77 17.13
C ASN A 46 -17.42 -11.10 16.41
N GLY A 47 -16.20 -11.23 15.88
CA GLY A 47 -15.76 -12.44 15.19
C GLY A 47 -14.25 -12.55 15.03
N TYR A 48 -13.79 -13.74 14.60
CA TYR A 48 -12.38 -13.96 14.29
C TYR A 48 -12.04 -13.47 12.89
N LEU A 49 -10.85 -12.89 12.74
CA LEU A 49 -10.33 -12.51 11.43
C LEU A 49 -9.99 -13.77 10.62
N HIS A 50 -10.54 -13.86 9.42
CA HIS A 50 -10.11 -14.83 8.39
C HIS A 50 -9.18 -14.19 7.35
N ILE A 51 -8.65 -15.00 6.42
CA ILE A 51 -7.67 -14.60 5.39
C ILE A 51 -8.09 -13.40 4.52
N GLY A 52 -9.39 -13.14 4.38
CA GLY A 52 -9.89 -11.97 3.65
C GLY A 52 -9.50 -10.65 4.32
N HIS A 53 -9.40 -10.63 5.66
CA HIS A 53 -8.95 -9.46 6.40
C HIS A 53 -7.48 -9.13 6.15
N ALA A 54 -6.64 -10.12 5.82
CA ALA A 54 -5.24 -9.88 5.52
C ALA A 54 -5.09 -8.85 4.39
N LYS A 55 -5.95 -8.89 3.36
CA LYS A 55 -5.95 -7.90 2.27
C LYS A 55 -6.26 -6.49 2.76
N SER A 56 -7.25 -6.34 3.65
CA SER A 56 -7.62 -5.03 4.18
C SER A 56 -6.57 -4.49 5.16
N ILE A 57 -5.96 -5.37 5.96
CA ILE A 57 -4.87 -5.04 6.87
C ILE A 57 -3.66 -4.55 6.08
N CYS A 58 -3.11 -5.36 5.17
CA CYS A 58 -1.95 -4.97 4.37
C CYS A 58 -2.21 -3.65 3.63
N LEU A 59 -3.37 -3.53 2.95
CA LEU A 59 -3.72 -2.30 2.25
C LEU A 59 -3.71 -1.06 3.14
N ASN A 60 -4.35 -1.10 4.32
CA ASN A 60 -4.44 0.09 5.16
C ASN A 60 -3.11 0.42 5.83
N PHE A 61 -2.43 -0.57 6.42
CA PHE A 61 -1.19 -0.35 7.15
C PHE A 61 -0.02 -0.02 6.21
N GLU A 62 0.12 -0.71 5.08
CA GLU A 62 1.22 -0.46 4.13
C GLU A 62 1.05 0.88 3.42
N ALA A 63 -0.17 1.24 2.98
CA ALA A 63 -0.39 2.54 2.34
C ALA A 63 -0.07 3.73 3.27
N ALA A 64 -0.35 3.60 4.58
CA ALA A 64 0.09 4.58 5.55
C ALA A 64 1.62 4.56 5.73
N SER A 65 2.22 3.38 5.88
CA SER A 65 3.67 3.24 6.08
C SER A 65 4.49 3.79 4.90
N GLU A 66 4.09 3.52 3.66
CA GLU A 66 4.76 3.97 2.43
C GLU A 66 4.82 5.50 2.31
N LEU A 67 3.86 6.19 2.92
CA LEU A 67 3.67 7.64 2.81
C LEU A 67 3.93 8.38 4.13
N GLY A 68 4.49 7.70 5.14
CA GLY A 68 4.76 8.29 6.46
C GLY A 68 3.50 8.74 7.21
N GLY A 69 2.36 8.10 6.93
CA GLY A 69 1.07 8.36 7.53
C GLY A 69 0.80 7.59 8.84
N THR A 70 -0.48 7.52 9.20
CA THR A 70 -0.97 6.79 10.40
C THR A 70 -2.05 5.79 10.00
N CYS A 71 -2.16 4.67 10.72
CA CYS A 71 -3.19 3.64 10.55
C CYS A 71 -3.66 3.12 11.90
#